data_AF-A0A323V2S8-F1
#
_entry.id   AF-A0A323V2S8-F1
#
_cell.length_a   1.000
_cell.length_b   1.000
_cell.length_c   1.000
_cell.angle_alpha   90.00
_cell.angle_beta   90.00
_cell.angle_gamma   90.00
#
_symmetry.space_group_name_H-M   'P 1'
#
loop_
_entity.id
_entity.type
_entity.pdbx_description
1 polymer ?
#
loop_
_entity_poly.entity_id
_entity_poly.type
_entity_poly.pdbx_seq_one_letter_code
_entity_poly.pdbx_strand_id
1 'polypeptide(L)'
;MDPDLADLPLVDHHCHGLVRRDLERPEFEAMLTEAAGPGPLGGSLFDSQIGFAVRRWCAPVLDLPAHAPAEEYLARRAELGADEVNRRLMAATGTQTFLVDTGYLPEPITTPTELAALAGGQAREIVRLEALAEEVLAEGGSAAGFAELFRTRLASRTEHAAGVKSIAAYRVGLALEGARPSDAEVALAAASVLTEVAAGGRPRIADPVLHRFLVWSGIDLRLPVQFHVGYGDADVDLHRCDPLLLTDLLRATEPAGVPVTLLHNYPFHRNAGFLAQVFGHVFVDVGLATHNLGHRSGALQRELLELAPFGKVLFSSDAFGLAELYLLGTGLFRRGLGRYLAEGVAEDAWTASDAARVAAMIGAGNARRAYRLDA
;
A
#
# COMPACT_ATOMS: atom_id res chain seq x y z
N MET A 1 -14.63 -13.07 22.32
CA MET A 1 -14.02 -12.83 21.00
C MET A 1 -12.61 -13.38 21.03
N ASP A 2 -12.14 -13.99 19.94
CA ASP A 2 -10.72 -14.36 19.80
C ASP A 2 -9.85 -13.09 19.74
N PRO A 3 -8.95 -12.84 20.70
CA PRO A 3 -8.10 -11.65 20.71
C PRO A 3 -7.05 -11.63 19.59
N ASP A 4 -6.84 -12.76 18.91
CA ASP A 4 -5.90 -12.85 17.80
C ASP A 4 -6.57 -12.78 16.42
N LEU A 5 -7.91 -12.80 16.36
CA LEU A 5 -8.73 -12.71 15.14
C LEU A 5 -8.25 -13.61 14.00
N ALA A 6 -7.78 -14.82 14.31
CA ALA A 6 -7.03 -15.66 13.37
C ALA A 6 -7.79 -15.96 12.07
N ASP A 7 -9.10 -16.18 12.17
CA ASP A 7 -9.98 -16.53 11.05
C ASP A 7 -10.64 -15.30 10.38
N LEU A 8 -10.30 -14.08 10.79
CA LEU A 8 -10.90 -12.87 10.23
C LEU A 8 -10.56 -12.76 8.73
N PRO A 9 -11.55 -12.75 7.82
CA PRO A 9 -11.31 -12.52 6.40
C PRO A 9 -10.69 -11.15 6.15
N LEU A 10 -9.67 -11.10 5.29
CA LEU A 10 -9.01 -9.87 4.89
C LEU A 10 -9.17 -9.60 3.39
N VAL A 11 -9.44 -8.34 3.06
CA VAL A 11 -9.19 -7.75 1.74
C VAL A 11 -7.97 -6.85 1.88
N ASP A 12 -6.87 -7.26 1.29
CA ASP A 12 -5.65 -6.45 1.24
C ASP A 12 -5.80 -5.41 0.15
N HIS A 13 -6.21 -4.19 0.52
CA HIS A 13 -6.57 -3.18 -0.47
C HIS A 13 -5.36 -2.48 -1.11
N HIS A 14 -4.13 -2.77 -0.65
CA HIS A 14 -2.92 -2.27 -1.28
C HIS A 14 -1.72 -3.17 -0.97
N CYS A 15 -1.17 -3.78 -2.02
CA CYS A 15 0.02 -4.62 -1.93
C CYS A 15 0.72 -4.75 -3.30
N HIS A 16 1.83 -5.51 -3.36
CA HIS A 16 2.64 -5.66 -4.56
C HIS A 16 3.09 -7.12 -4.83
N GLY A 17 3.66 -7.38 -6.01
CA GLY A 17 4.12 -8.72 -6.38
C GLY A 17 5.30 -9.24 -5.54
N LEU A 18 5.51 -10.55 -5.59
CA LEU A 18 6.59 -11.28 -4.92
C LEU A 18 7.74 -11.57 -5.86
N VAL A 19 8.97 -11.53 -5.35
CA VAL A 19 10.15 -12.02 -6.07
C VAL A 19 10.05 -13.54 -6.26
N ARG A 20 10.47 -14.01 -7.43
CA ARG A 20 10.31 -15.41 -7.88
C ARG A 20 11.60 -16.23 -7.87
N ARG A 21 12.69 -15.64 -7.39
CA ARG A 21 14.01 -16.27 -7.31
C ARG A 21 14.47 -16.31 -5.86
N ASP A 22 15.43 -17.19 -5.60
CA ASP A 22 16.13 -17.19 -4.32
C ASP A 22 16.91 -15.88 -4.14
N LEU A 23 16.97 -15.44 -2.89
CA LEU A 23 17.63 -14.22 -2.47
C LEU A 23 18.76 -14.59 -1.53
N GLU A 24 19.95 -14.05 -1.81
CA GLU A 24 21.05 -14.09 -0.86
C GLU A 24 20.80 -13.12 0.29
N ARG A 25 21.52 -13.28 1.40
CA ARG A 25 21.32 -12.46 2.61
C ARG A 25 21.25 -10.95 2.34
N PRO A 26 22.16 -10.33 1.56
CA PRO A 26 22.10 -8.89 1.31
C PRO A 26 20.82 -8.45 0.59
N GLU A 27 20.34 -9.26 -0.36
CA GLU A 27 19.12 -8.98 -1.12
C GLU A 27 17.88 -9.17 -0.26
N PHE A 28 17.86 -10.23 0.58
CA PHE A 28 16.78 -10.45 1.53
C PHE A 28 16.67 -9.31 2.54
N GLU A 29 17.79 -8.91 3.14
CA GLU A 29 17.79 -7.78 4.09
C GLU A 29 17.41 -6.47 3.39
N ALA A 30 17.86 -6.21 2.16
CA ALA A 30 17.43 -5.03 1.41
C ALA A 30 15.90 -4.95 1.23
N MET A 31 15.20 -6.09 1.15
CA MET A 31 13.74 -6.15 1.06
C MET A 31 13.02 -6.02 2.41
N LEU A 32 13.74 -5.92 3.54
CA LEU A 32 13.18 -5.66 4.87
C LEU A 32 13.19 -4.17 5.25
N THR A 33 13.56 -3.28 4.33
CA THR A 33 13.67 -1.85 4.57
C THR A 33 13.33 -1.07 3.31
N GLU A 34 12.83 0.15 3.48
CA GLU A 34 12.65 1.11 2.38
C GLU A 34 13.99 1.73 1.93
N ALA A 35 15.06 1.56 2.69
CA ALA A 35 16.39 1.97 2.24
C ALA A 35 16.88 1.05 1.11
N ALA A 36 17.86 1.50 0.32
CA ALA A 36 18.50 0.65 -0.70
C ALA A 36 19.14 -0.64 -0.15
N GLY A 37 19.38 -0.70 1.17
CA GLY A 37 19.87 -1.87 1.87
C GLY A 37 20.30 -1.54 3.30
N PRO A 38 20.75 -2.54 4.08
CA PRO A 38 21.36 -2.30 5.38
C PRO A 38 22.60 -1.42 5.24
N GLY A 39 22.68 -0.35 6.05
CA GLY A 39 23.85 0.52 6.08
C GLY A 39 25.03 -0.16 6.79
N PRO A 40 26.29 0.14 6.42
CA PRO A 40 27.48 -0.46 7.04
C PRO A 40 27.63 -0.16 8.53
N LEU A 41 26.94 0.89 9.02
CA LEU A 41 26.93 1.29 10.43
C LEU A 41 25.79 0.64 11.23
N GLY A 42 24.76 0.12 10.56
CA GLY A 42 23.52 -0.35 11.18
C GLY A 42 23.52 -1.82 11.55
N GLY A 43 24.47 -2.61 11.05
CA GLY A 43 24.48 -4.06 11.22
C GLY A 43 23.39 -4.74 10.40
N SER A 44 22.94 -5.91 10.87
CA SER A 44 21.94 -6.73 10.16
C SER A 44 20.52 -6.26 10.46
N LEU A 45 19.65 -6.30 9.44
CA LEU A 45 18.23 -6.03 9.65
C LEU A 45 17.51 -7.14 10.43
N PHE A 46 18.16 -8.27 10.72
CA PHE A 46 17.65 -9.23 11.68
C PHE A 46 17.67 -8.74 13.14
N ASP A 47 18.44 -7.67 13.44
CA ASP A 47 18.50 -6.99 14.74
C ASP A 47 17.53 -5.78 14.80
N SER A 48 16.41 -5.87 14.08
CA SER A 48 15.36 -4.85 14.03
C SER A 48 14.00 -5.42 14.44
N GLN A 49 12.98 -4.57 14.60
CA GLN A 49 11.62 -5.03 14.90
C GLN A 49 11.08 -6.00 13.84
N ILE A 50 11.31 -5.70 12.56
CA ILE A 50 10.89 -6.56 11.45
C ILE A 50 11.69 -7.86 11.42
N GLY A 51 13.01 -7.79 11.65
CA GLY A 51 13.87 -8.97 11.74
C GLY A 51 13.46 -9.95 12.85
N PHE A 52 13.17 -9.44 14.04
CA PHE A 52 12.63 -10.24 15.14
C PHE A 52 11.24 -10.80 14.83
N ALA A 53 10.41 -10.03 14.11
CA ALA A 53 9.10 -10.50 13.69
C ALA A 53 9.20 -11.65 12.68
N VAL A 54 10.09 -11.56 11.67
CA VAL A 54 10.37 -12.65 10.72
C VAL A 54 10.74 -13.93 11.47
N ARG A 55 11.72 -13.84 12.38
CA ARG A 55 12.18 -15.00 13.16
C ARG A 55 11.10 -15.57 14.09
N ARG A 56 10.22 -14.72 14.63
CA ARG A 56 9.14 -15.16 15.52
C ARG A 56 8.01 -15.87 14.78
N TRP A 57 7.60 -15.34 13.62
CA TRP A 57 6.33 -15.67 12.98
C TRP A 57 6.49 -16.45 11.67
N CYS A 58 7.52 -16.17 10.88
CA CYS A 58 7.76 -16.87 9.61
C CYS A 58 8.50 -18.20 9.82
N ALA A 59 9.44 -18.26 10.78
CA ALA A 59 10.22 -19.47 11.03
C ALA A 59 9.35 -20.74 11.27
N PRO A 60 8.28 -20.70 12.10
CA PRO A 60 7.40 -21.85 12.28
C PRO A 60 6.69 -22.32 11.01
N VAL A 61 6.41 -21.42 10.06
CA VAL A 61 5.77 -21.77 8.77
C VAL A 61 6.73 -22.52 7.84
N LEU A 62 8.04 -22.37 8.08
CA LEU A 62 9.12 -23.04 7.34
C LEU A 62 9.74 -24.21 8.11
N ASP A 63 9.00 -24.78 9.07
CA ASP A 63 9.38 -25.93 9.90
C ASP A 63 10.53 -25.67 10.88
N LEU A 64 10.81 -24.40 11.22
CA LEU A 64 11.81 -24.03 12.22
C LEU A 64 11.17 -23.64 13.56
N PRO A 65 11.86 -23.81 14.69
CA PRO A 65 11.41 -23.24 15.96
C PRO A 65 11.20 -21.73 15.86
N ALA A 66 10.19 -21.21 16.56
CA ALA A 66 10.05 -19.77 16.73
C ALA A 66 11.33 -19.18 17.32
N HIS A 67 11.77 -18.04 16.77
CA HIS A 67 13.02 -17.37 17.12
C HIS A 67 14.31 -18.07 16.65
N ALA A 68 14.22 -19.01 15.71
CA ALA A 68 15.40 -19.60 15.06
C ALA A 68 16.42 -18.51 14.65
N PRO A 69 17.73 -18.73 14.81
CA PRO A 69 18.78 -17.81 14.36
C PRO A 69 18.59 -17.38 12.90
N ALA A 70 19.06 -16.17 12.55
CA ALA A 70 18.88 -15.62 11.21
C ALA A 70 19.53 -16.51 10.13
N GLU A 71 20.70 -17.05 10.45
CA GLU A 71 21.47 -17.94 9.58
C GLU A 71 20.72 -19.26 9.31
N GLU A 72 20.10 -19.84 10.33
CA GLU A 72 19.26 -21.04 10.18
C GLU A 72 18.00 -20.75 9.37
N TYR A 73 17.37 -19.59 9.60
CA TYR A 73 16.21 -19.15 8.83
C TYR A 73 16.53 -19.01 7.34
N LEU A 74 17.61 -18.30 7.01
CA LEU A 74 18.03 -18.08 5.63
C LEU A 74 18.46 -19.39 4.95
N ALA A 75 19.17 -20.26 5.66
CA ALA A 75 19.56 -21.58 5.14
C ALA A 75 18.32 -22.44 4.81
N ARG A 76 17.32 -22.46 5.70
CA ARG A 76 16.07 -23.18 5.46
C ARG A 76 15.28 -22.58 4.29
N ARG A 77 15.23 -21.26 4.20
CA ARG A 77 14.60 -20.55 3.08
C ARG A 77 15.22 -20.95 1.74
N ALA A 78 16.56 -20.98 1.68
CA ALA A 78 17.30 -21.41 0.50
C ALA A 78 17.11 -22.91 0.17
N GLU A 79 17.04 -23.77 1.19
CA GLU A 79 16.79 -25.21 0.99
C GLU A 79 15.41 -25.49 0.37
N LEU A 80 14.38 -24.75 0.80
CA LEU A 80 13.02 -24.89 0.28
C LEU A 80 12.85 -24.28 -1.12
N GLY A 81 13.57 -23.19 -1.39
CA GLY A 81 13.44 -22.41 -2.62
C GLY A 81 12.25 -21.43 -2.60
N ALA A 82 12.37 -20.35 -3.38
CA ALA A 82 11.43 -19.23 -3.39
C ALA A 82 9.96 -19.62 -3.64
N ASP A 83 9.70 -20.55 -4.57
CA ASP A 83 8.34 -20.98 -4.90
C ASP A 83 7.65 -21.64 -3.69
N GLU A 84 8.34 -22.54 -2.98
CA GLU A 84 7.78 -23.24 -1.83
C GLU A 84 7.63 -22.32 -0.62
N VAL A 85 8.60 -21.43 -0.39
CA VAL A 85 8.54 -20.39 0.64
C VAL A 85 7.34 -19.48 0.42
N ASN A 86 7.18 -18.96 -0.80
CA ASN A 86 6.06 -18.10 -1.18
C ASN A 86 4.73 -18.84 -1.00
N ARG A 87 4.62 -20.09 -1.48
CA ARG A 87 3.40 -20.89 -1.34
C ARG A 87 3.00 -21.09 0.13
N ARG A 88 3.94 -21.47 1.01
CA ARG A 88 3.65 -21.74 2.42
C ARG A 88 3.25 -20.47 3.18
N LEU A 89 4.03 -19.39 3.01
CA LEU A 89 3.79 -18.14 3.71
C LEU A 89 2.49 -17.48 3.24
N MET A 90 2.23 -17.44 1.94
CA MET A 90 0.99 -16.88 1.40
C MET A 90 -0.24 -17.69 1.79
N ALA A 91 -0.17 -19.03 1.79
CA ALA A 91 -1.27 -19.86 2.27
C ALA A 91 -1.62 -19.61 3.76
N ALA A 92 -0.63 -19.21 4.57
CA ALA A 92 -0.82 -18.89 5.98
C ALA A 92 -1.43 -17.49 6.23
N THR A 93 -1.54 -16.64 5.21
CA THR A 93 -2.09 -15.28 5.36
C THR A 93 -3.59 -15.26 5.60
N GLY A 94 -4.34 -16.22 5.03
CA GLY A 94 -5.81 -16.20 5.04
C GLY A 94 -6.42 -14.96 4.37
N THR A 95 -5.68 -14.26 3.50
CA THR A 95 -6.19 -13.12 2.72
C THR A 95 -6.96 -13.62 1.52
N GLN A 96 -8.17 -13.10 1.30
CA GLN A 96 -9.09 -13.58 0.27
C GLN A 96 -8.99 -12.79 -1.04
N THR A 97 -8.71 -11.49 -0.94
CA THR A 97 -8.67 -10.59 -2.10
C THR A 97 -7.50 -9.63 -1.97
N PHE A 98 -6.77 -9.46 -3.07
CA PHE A 98 -5.61 -8.56 -3.17
C PHE A 98 -5.89 -7.48 -4.21
N LEU A 99 -5.68 -6.21 -3.85
CA LEU A 99 -5.68 -5.11 -4.81
C LEU A 99 -4.23 -4.69 -5.04
N VAL A 100 -3.70 -5.09 -6.19
CA VAL A 100 -2.25 -5.11 -6.45
C VAL A 100 -1.86 -3.92 -7.30
N ASP A 101 -0.98 -3.05 -6.78
CA ASP A 101 -0.37 -1.98 -7.56
C ASP A 101 0.74 -2.56 -8.45
N THR A 102 0.50 -2.50 -9.76
CA THR A 102 1.36 -3.07 -10.82
C THR A 102 2.37 -2.06 -11.38
N GLY A 103 2.40 -0.83 -10.87
CA GLY A 103 3.26 0.24 -11.37
C GLY A 103 4.67 0.27 -10.80
N TYR A 104 5.05 -0.71 -9.97
CA TYR A 104 6.41 -0.85 -9.44
C TYR A 104 6.98 -2.22 -9.78
N LEU A 105 7.91 -2.26 -10.72
CA LEU A 105 8.50 -3.50 -11.26
C LEU A 105 10.03 -3.35 -11.36
N PRO A 106 10.77 -3.30 -10.23
CA PRO A 106 12.23 -3.20 -10.26
C PRO A 106 12.90 -4.48 -10.78
N GLU A 107 12.21 -5.63 -10.67
CA GLU A 107 12.61 -6.91 -11.23
C GLU A 107 11.35 -7.75 -11.58
N PRO A 108 11.49 -8.90 -12.27
CA PRO A 108 10.36 -9.80 -12.51
C PRO A 108 9.75 -10.31 -11.20
N ILE A 109 8.52 -9.88 -10.91
CA ILE A 109 7.72 -10.28 -9.75
C ILE A 109 6.43 -10.98 -10.20
N THR A 110 5.69 -11.57 -9.26
CA THR A 110 4.39 -12.18 -9.56
C THR A 110 3.39 -11.17 -10.11
N THR A 111 2.59 -11.61 -11.09
CA THR A 111 1.38 -10.90 -11.51
C THR A 111 0.29 -10.97 -10.42
N PRO A 112 -0.76 -10.13 -10.49
CA PRO A 112 -1.88 -10.21 -9.54
C PRO A 112 -2.51 -11.61 -9.45
N THR A 113 -2.69 -12.28 -10.60
CA THR A 113 -3.27 -13.64 -10.66
C THR A 113 -2.36 -14.67 -10.01
N GLU A 114 -1.05 -14.63 -10.28
CA GLU A 114 -0.09 -15.54 -9.66
C GLU A 114 0.00 -15.33 -8.15
N LEU A 115 0.02 -14.08 -7.69
CA LEU A 115 0.01 -13.74 -6.26
C LEU A 115 -1.21 -14.33 -5.55
N ALA A 116 -2.41 -14.07 -6.09
CA ALA A 116 -3.65 -14.56 -5.51
C ALA A 116 -3.72 -16.09 -5.47
N ALA A 117 -3.21 -16.77 -6.49
CA ALA A 117 -3.19 -18.23 -6.55
C ALA A 117 -2.40 -18.86 -5.40
N LEU A 118 -1.31 -18.22 -4.94
CA LEU A 118 -0.50 -18.70 -3.80
C LEU A 118 -1.27 -18.70 -2.48
N ALA A 119 -2.26 -17.81 -2.33
CA ALA A 119 -3.12 -17.73 -1.16
C ALA A 119 -4.49 -18.42 -1.35
N GLY A 120 -4.77 -18.97 -2.54
CA GLY A 120 -6.09 -19.50 -2.90
C GLY A 120 -7.19 -18.43 -2.99
N GLY A 121 -6.81 -17.18 -3.26
CA GLY A 121 -7.70 -16.02 -3.34
C GLY A 121 -7.90 -15.49 -4.75
N GLN A 122 -8.31 -14.22 -4.83
CA GLN A 122 -8.47 -13.47 -6.08
C GLN A 122 -7.71 -12.15 -6.03
N ALA A 123 -7.39 -11.57 -7.18
CA ALA A 123 -6.77 -10.25 -7.25
C ALA A 123 -7.43 -9.35 -8.29
N ARG A 124 -7.30 -8.04 -8.07
CA ARG A 124 -7.61 -6.98 -9.03
C ARG A 124 -6.42 -6.03 -9.12
N GLU A 125 -6.22 -5.44 -10.30
CA GLU A 125 -5.16 -4.45 -10.53
C GLU A 125 -5.55 -3.09 -9.92
N ILE A 126 -4.56 -2.40 -9.37
CA ILE A 126 -4.55 -0.96 -9.13
C ILE A 126 -3.57 -0.34 -10.12
N VAL A 127 -4.04 0.57 -10.96
CA VAL A 127 -3.21 1.20 -12.00
C VAL A 127 -2.49 2.41 -11.41
N ARG A 128 -1.15 2.39 -11.42
CA ARG A 128 -0.35 3.54 -11.02
C ARG A 128 -0.35 4.61 -12.11
N LEU A 129 -0.88 5.78 -11.77
CA LEU A 129 -1.13 6.85 -12.71
C LEU A 129 0.16 7.40 -13.33
N GLU A 130 1.19 7.57 -12.51
CA GLU A 130 2.48 8.12 -12.94
C GLU A 130 3.20 7.16 -13.89
N ALA A 131 3.18 5.86 -13.60
CA ALA A 131 3.80 4.86 -14.47
C ALA A 131 3.12 4.86 -15.86
N LEU A 132 1.78 4.88 -15.90
CA LEU A 132 1.04 4.95 -17.16
C LEU A 132 1.32 6.28 -17.91
N ALA A 133 1.43 7.40 -17.19
CA ALA A 133 1.77 8.68 -17.80
C ALA A 133 3.18 8.69 -18.38
N GLU A 134 4.15 8.09 -17.68
CA GLU A 134 5.53 7.94 -18.15
C GLU A 134 5.59 7.04 -19.39
N GLU A 135 4.82 5.95 -19.45
CA GLU A 135 4.66 5.11 -20.66
C GLU A 135 4.11 5.93 -21.85
N VAL A 136 3.03 6.70 -21.63
CA VAL A 136 2.42 7.54 -22.67
C VAL A 136 3.40 8.58 -23.20
N LEU A 137 4.23 9.17 -22.34
CA LEU A 137 5.26 10.13 -22.77
C LEU A 137 6.44 9.44 -23.48
N ALA A 138 6.79 8.21 -23.08
CA ALA A 138 7.87 7.43 -23.68
C ALA A 138 7.55 6.97 -25.11
N GLU A 139 6.29 6.64 -25.41
CA GLU A 139 5.84 6.19 -26.74
C GLU A 139 5.98 7.26 -27.83
N GLY A 140 6.20 8.52 -27.44
CA GLY A 140 6.34 9.65 -28.34
C GLY A 140 4.99 10.27 -28.69
N GLY A 141 4.96 11.60 -28.76
CA GLY A 141 3.75 12.36 -29.03
C GLY A 141 3.99 13.86 -28.88
N SER A 142 2.96 14.66 -29.19
CA SER A 142 3.03 16.10 -28.91
C SER A 142 2.54 16.39 -27.50
N ALA A 143 3.13 17.39 -26.85
CA ALA A 143 2.68 17.84 -25.54
C ALA A 143 1.19 18.23 -25.53
N ALA A 144 0.70 18.83 -26.62
CA ALA A 144 -0.70 19.18 -26.80
C ALA A 144 -1.64 17.96 -26.86
N GLY A 145 -1.15 16.81 -27.33
CA GLY A 145 -1.92 15.57 -27.43
C GLY A 145 -1.85 14.68 -26.17
N PHE A 146 -0.98 15.00 -25.21
CA PHE A 146 -0.73 14.15 -24.04
C PHE A 146 -2.00 13.90 -23.21
N ALA A 147 -2.77 14.96 -22.90
CA ALA A 147 -3.93 14.85 -22.02
C ALA A 147 -4.99 13.87 -22.57
N GLU A 148 -5.31 13.99 -23.86
CA GLU A 148 -6.30 13.12 -24.51
C GLU A 148 -5.81 11.67 -24.62
N LEU A 149 -4.54 11.49 -24.99
CA LEU A 149 -3.93 10.18 -25.09
C LEU A 149 -3.89 9.48 -23.73
N PHE A 150 -3.48 10.19 -22.68
CA PHE A 150 -3.48 9.66 -21.32
C PHE A 150 -4.89 9.27 -20.87
N ARG A 151 -5.90 10.12 -21.05
CA ARG A 151 -7.29 9.79 -20.68
C ARG A 151 -7.79 8.54 -21.40
N THR A 152 -7.50 8.40 -22.69
CA THR A 152 -7.84 7.21 -23.49
C THR A 152 -7.14 5.95 -22.96
N ARG A 153 -5.85 6.05 -22.67
CA ARG A 153 -5.05 4.92 -22.18
C ARG A 153 -5.42 4.51 -20.77
N LEU A 154 -5.74 5.47 -19.90
CA LEU A 154 -6.24 5.21 -18.56
C LEU A 154 -7.56 4.46 -18.63
N ALA A 155 -8.53 4.94 -19.41
CA ALA A 155 -9.82 4.27 -19.56
C ALA A 155 -9.69 2.81 -19.99
N SER A 156 -8.82 2.52 -20.98
CA SER A 156 -8.54 1.14 -21.42
C SER A 156 -7.82 0.31 -20.34
N ARG A 157 -6.78 0.84 -19.70
CA ARG A 157 -6.00 0.08 -18.69
C ARG A 157 -6.83 -0.22 -17.45
N THR A 158 -7.82 0.62 -17.14
CA THR A 158 -8.66 0.47 -15.96
C THR A 158 -9.97 -0.29 -16.20
N GLU A 159 -10.20 -0.87 -17.39
CA GLU A 159 -11.44 -1.59 -17.72
C GLU A 159 -11.81 -2.68 -16.68
N HIS A 160 -10.78 -3.33 -16.10
CA HIS A 160 -10.93 -4.36 -15.09
C HIS A 160 -10.17 -4.06 -13.78
N ALA A 161 -9.64 -2.84 -13.64
CA ALA A 161 -8.94 -2.42 -12.44
C ALA A 161 -9.93 -2.08 -11.32
N ALA A 162 -9.51 -2.29 -10.07
CA ALA A 162 -10.31 -1.89 -8.90
C ALA A 162 -10.16 -0.40 -8.57
N GLY A 163 -9.10 0.24 -9.03
CA GLY A 163 -8.78 1.63 -8.70
C GLY A 163 -7.48 2.09 -9.33
N VAL A 164 -7.05 3.29 -8.92
CA VAL A 164 -5.81 3.91 -9.37
C VAL A 164 -4.96 4.35 -8.18
N LYS A 165 -3.65 4.48 -8.37
CA LYS A 165 -2.70 4.93 -7.35
C LYS A 165 -1.92 6.14 -7.84
N SER A 166 -1.78 7.14 -6.98
CA SER A 166 -0.81 8.21 -7.12
C SER A 166 0.35 8.04 -6.12
N ILE A 167 1.55 8.26 -6.63
CA ILE A 167 2.81 8.34 -5.88
C ILE A 167 3.32 9.79 -5.78
N ALA A 168 2.44 10.79 -5.83
CA ALA A 168 2.80 12.21 -5.73
C ALA A 168 3.72 12.53 -4.55
N ALA A 169 3.52 11.87 -3.39
CA ALA A 169 4.40 11.99 -2.22
C ALA A 169 5.89 11.75 -2.53
N TYR A 170 6.22 10.76 -3.38
CA TYR A 170 7.60 10.45 -3.80
C TYR A 170 8.17 11.45 -4.82
N ARG A 171 7.36 12.34 -5.38
CA ARG A 171 7.74 13.16 -6.54
C ARG A 171 7.68 14.65 -6.24
N VAL A 172 6.53 15.12 -5.78
CA VAL A 172 6.20 16.54 -5.59
C VAL A 172 5.69 16.84 -4.18
N GLY A 173 5.54 15.83 -3.34
CA GLY A 173 4.85 15.93 -2.05
C GLY A 173 3.33 15.98 -2.21
N LEU A 174 2.64 16.24 -1.09
CA LEU A 174 1.19 16.14 -0.98
C LEU A 174 0.44 17.48 -1.00
N ALA A 175 1.17 18.59 -1.15
CA ALA A 175 0.58 19.93 -1.28
C ALA A 175 0.01 20.15 -2.69
N LEU A 176 -1.01 19.37 -3.04
CA LEU A 176 -1.71 19.43 -4.32
C LEU A 176 -2.94 20.34 -4.20
N GLU A 177 -2.99 21.39 -5.01
CA GLU A 177 -4.17 22.26 -5.10
C GLU A 177 -5.38 21.51 -5.66
N GLY A 178 -6.59 21.90 -5.25
CA GLY A 178 -7.82 21.26 -5.69
C GLY A 178 -8.28 21.61 -7.11
N ALA A 179 -7.78 22.69 -7.71
CA ALA A 179 -8.22 23.14 -9.03
C ALA A 179 -7.88 22.11 -10.13
N ARG A 180 -8.86 21.81 -10.99
CA ARG A 180 -8.66 21.00 -12.19
C ARG A 180 -7.70 21.73 -13.13
N PRO A 181 -6.56 21.13 -13.51
CA PRO A 181 -5.73 21.66 -14.58
C PRO A 181 -6.50 21.74 -15.89
N SER A 182 -6.28 22.80 -16.65
CA SER A 182 -6.67 22.89 -18.07
C SER A 182 -5.73 22.07 -18.95
N ASP A 183 -6.23 21.61 -20.10
CA ASP A 183 -5.40 20.88 -21.08
C ASP A 183 -4.18 21.72 -21.54
N ALA A 184 -4.26 23.06 -21.51
CA ALA A 184 -3.15 23.95 -21.83
C ALA A 184 -2.04 23.92 -20.76
N GLU A 185 -2.41 23.94 -19.48
CA GLU A 185 -1.44 23.79 -18.37
C GLU A 185 -0.78 22.40 -18.41
N VAL A 186 -1.58 21.36 -18.68
CA VAL A 186 -1.09 19.98 -18.83
C VAL A 186 -0.12 19.86 -20.00
N ALA A 187 -0.44 20.47 -21.15
CA ALA A 187 0.45 20.47 -22.32
C ALA A 187 1.77 21.20 -22.03
N LEU A 188 1.74 22.31 -21.29
CA LEU A 188 2.96 23.03 -20.90
C LEU A 188 3.85 22.16 -20.00
N ALA A 189 3.26 21.53 -18.98
CA ALA A 189 4.00 20.65 -18.07
C ALA A 189 4.56 19.41 -18.80
N ALA A 190 3.77 18.79 -19.69
CA ALA A 190 4.21 17.66 -20.50
C ALA A 190 5.35 18.04 -21.47
N ALA A 191 5.35 19.26 -22.01
CA ALA A 191 6.43 19.74 -22.90
C ALA A 191 7.79 19.79 -22.17
N SER A 192 7.80 20.13 -20.89
CA SER A 192 9.02 20.12 -20.08
C SER A 192 9.59 18.71 -19.97
N VAL A 193 8.75 17.72 -19.65
CA VAL A 193 9.16 16.31 -19.55
C VAL A 193 9.65 15.77 -20.90
N LEU A 194 8.94 16.07 -21.98
CA LEU A 194 9.35 15.66 -23.33
C LEU A 194 10.70 16.26 -23.75
N THR A 195 11.01 17.47 -23.30
CA THR A 195 12.31 18.12 -23.56
C THR A 195 13.44 17.36 -22.85
N GLU A 196 13.24 16.93 -21.61
CA GLU A 196 14.21 16.10 -20.88
C GLU A 196 14.38 14.72 -21.53
N VAL A 197 13.29 14.10 -21.99
CA VAL A 197 13.34 12.83 -22.74
C VAL A 197 14.12 13.00 -24.05
N ALA A 198 13.88 14.08 -24.79
CA ALA A 198 14.63 14.39 -26.02
C ALA A 198 16.13 14.62 -25.76
N ALA A 199 16.51 15.04 -24.55
CA ALA A 199 17.90 15.16 -24.10
C ALA A 199 18.51 13.83 -23.61
N GLY A 200 17.80 12.71 -23.75
CA GLY A 200 18.25 11.37 -23.35
C GLY A 200 17.84 10.96 -21.93
N GLY A 201 17.02 11.77 -21.25
CA GLY A 201 16.42 11.41 -19.97
C GLY A 201 15.33 10.34 -20.09
N ARG A 202 14.94 9.75 -18.96
CA ARG A 202 13.72 8.94 -18.87
C ARG A 202 12.55 9.85 -18.47
N PRO A 203 11.32 9.62 -18.97
CA PRO A 203 10.18 10.41 -18.54
C PRO A 203 9.99 10.21 -17.04
N ARG A 204 9.90 11.32 -16.33
CA ARG A 204 9.64 11.34 -14.89
C ARG A 204 8.55 12.37 -14.60
N ILE A 205 7.43 11.92 -14.06
CA ILE A 205 6.37 12.84 -13.63
C ILE A 205 6.77 13.44 -12.28
N ALA A 206 7.26 14.68 -12.34
CA ALA A 206 7.68 15.48 -11.17
C ALA A 206 7.10 16.90 -11.21
N ASP A 207 5.95 17.09 -11.87
CA ASP A 207 5.24 18.37 -11.96
C ASP A 207 3.87 18.29 -11.24
N PRO A 208 3.56 19.18 -10.28
CA PRO A 208 2.28 19.16 -9.55
C PRO A 208 1.04 19.28 -10.44
N VAL A 209 1.11 19.96 -11.58
CA VAL A 209 0.02 20.08 -12.56
C VAL A 209 -0.29 18.71 -13.15
N LEU A 210 0.75 17.95 -13.53
CA LEU A 210 0.56 16.59 -14.03
C LEU A 210 -0.05 15.71 -12.94
N HIS A 211 0.48 15.70 -11.72
CA HIS A 211 -0.09 14.93 -10.61
C HIS A 211 -1.57 15.23 -10.36
N ARG A 212 -1.97 16.51 -10.34
CA ARG A 212 -3.39 16.92 -10.24
C ARG A 212 -4.22 16.41 -11.41
N PHE A 213 -3.73 16.52 -12.64
CA PHE A 213 -4.42 16.05 -13.84
C PHE A 213 -4.65 14.54 -13.81
N LEU A 214 -3.62 13.79 -13.41
CA LEU A 214 -3.68 12.34 -13.27
C LEU A 214 -4.74 11.90 -12.26
N VAL A 215 -4.75 12.52 -11.08
CA VAL A 215 -5.75 12.24 -10.03
C VAL A 215 -7.17 12.54 -10.51
N TRP A 216 -7.39 13.73 -11.10
CA TRP A 216 -8.71 14.09 -11.63
C TRP A 216 -9.17 13.15 -12.74
N SER A 217 -8.26 12.65 -13.57
CA SER A 217 -8.58 11.67 -14.62
C SER A 217 -9.09 10.35 -14.01
N GLY A 218 -8.49 9.87 -12.92
CA GLY A 218 -9.00 8.71 -12.18
C GLY A 218 -10.38 8.94 -11.54
N ILE A 219 -10.57 10.13 -10.96
CA ILE A 219 -11.86 10.53 -10.35
C ILE A 219 -12.97 10.62 -11.39
N ASP A 220 -12.69 11.15 -12.58
CA ASP A 220 -13.66 11.29 -13.66
C ASP A 220 -14.12 9.91 -14.18
N LEU A 221 -13.27 8.88 -14.06
CA LEU A 221 -13.62 7.47 -14.30
C LEU A 221 -14.34 6.79 -13.12
N ARG A 222 -14.60 7.51 -12.03
CA ARG A 222 -15.24 7.01 -10.79
C ARG A 222 -14.47 5.87 -10.11
N LEU A 223 -13.16 5.84 -10.27
CA LEU A 223 -12.28 4.84 -9.66
C LEU A 223 -11.74 5.34 -8.31
N PRO A 224 -11.75 4.52 -7.25
CA PRO A 224 -11.05 4.83 -6.01
C PRO A 224 -9.60 5.25 -6.27
N VAL A 225 -9.16 6.32 -5.63
CA VAL A 225 -7.81 6.88 -5.79
C VAL A 225 -7.00 6.64 -4.52
N GLN A 226 -5.93 5.88 -4.64
CA GLN A 226 -4.98 5.65 -3.56
C GLN A 226 -3.88 6.71 -3.60
N PHE A 227 -3.47 7.22 -2.44
CA PHE A 227 -2.30 8.08 -2.30
C PHE A 227 -1.30 7.43 -1.36
N HIS A 228 -0.04 7.34 -1.78
CA HIS A 228 1.03 7.08 -0.82
C HIS A 228 1.14 8.26 0.16
N VAL A 229 1.24 7.99 1.46
CA VAL A 229 1.39 9.00 2.52
C VAL A 229 2.43 8.55 3.54
N GLY A 230 3.32 9.46 3.92
CA GLY A 230 4.29 9.24 4.99
C GLY A 230 5.47 8.37 4.57
N TYR A 231 5.64 7.24 5.27
CA TYR A 231 6.84 6.40 5.28
C TYR A 231 7.20 5.86 3.89
N GLY A 232 8.44 6.13 3.44
CA GLY A 232 9.02 5.60 2.22
C GLY A 232 10.56 5.63 2.26
N ASP A 233 11.19 5.58 1.09
CA ASP A 233 12.65 5.52 0.93
C ASP A 233 13.35 6.89 1.13
N ALA A 234 14.66 6.92 0.86
CA ALA A 234 15.48 8.13 1.02
C ALA A 234 15.23 9.20 -0.06
N ASP A 235 14.52 8.89 -1.15
CA ASP A 235 14.14 9.87 -2.16
C ASP A 235 12.90 10.67 -1.74
N VAL A 236 12.20 10.24 -0.69
CA VAL A 236 11.02 10.93 -0.14
C VAL A 236 11.41 12.11 0.75
N ASP A 237 10.93 13.30 0.39
CA ASP A 237 10.87 14.44 1.29
C ASP A 237 9.75 14.24 2.34
N LEU A 238 10.01 13.47 3.41
CA LEU A 238 8.96 13.03 4.36
C LEU A 238 8.12 14.19 4.95
N HIS A 239 8.73 15.35 5.19
CA HIS A 239 8.02 16.53 5.70
C HIS A 239 6.95 17.09 4.73
N ARG A 240 7.04 16.75 3.44
CA ARG A 240 6.04 17.10 2.40
C ARG A 240 5.00 16.01 2.20
N CYS A 241 5.05 14.95 3.00
CA CYS A 241 4.20 13.77 2.91
C CYS A 241 3.17 13.71 4.06
N ASP A 242 2.98 14.80 4.80
CA ASP A 242 1.86 14.96 5.74
C ASP A 242 0.54 15.01 4.96
N PRO A 243 -0.43 14.13 5.24
CA PRO A 243 -1.70 14.10 4.51
C PRO A 243 -2.54 15.36 4.71
N LEU A 244 -2.31 16.18 5.74
CA LEU A 244 -3.01 17.48 5.88
C LEU A 244 -2.77 18.41 4.69
N LEU A 245 -1.66 18.23 3.97
CA LEU A 245 -1.36 19.01 2.77
C LEU A 245 -2.34 18.71 1.61
N LEU A 246 -3.03 17.56 1.63
CA LEU A 246 -4.06 17.22 0.63
C LEU A 246 -5.40 17.92 0.86
N THR A 247 -5.57 18.69 1.94
CA THR A 247 -6.88 19.22 2.37
C THR A 247 -7.63 19.94 1.24
N ASP A 248 -6.94 20.74 0.42
CA ASP A 248 -7.59 21.48 -0.66
C ASP A 248 -8.05 20.58 -1.81
N LEU A 249 -7.27 19.56 -2.15
CA LEU A 249 -7.69 18.53 -3.10
C LEU A 249 -8.84 17.69 -2.56
N LEU A 250 -8.81 17.31 -1.28
CA LEU A 250 -9.89 16.55 -0.64
C LEU A 250 -11.21 17.34 -0.65
N ARG A 251 -11.19 18.63 -0.31
CA ARG A 251 -12.38 19.52 -0.41
C ARG A 251 -12.92 19.59 -1.84
N ALA A 252 -12.04 19.74 -2.82
CA ALA A 252 -12.45 19.87 -4.21
C ALA A 252 -13.04 18.56 -4.78
N THR A 253 -12.57 17.42 -4.30
CA THR A 253 -12.94 16.09 -4.81
C THR A 253 -14.12 15.45 -4.06
N GLU A 254 -14.43 15.90 -2.85
CA GLU A 254 -15.54 15.37 -2.05
C GLU A 254 -16.89 15.32 -2.79
N PRO A 255 -17.31 16.36 -3.56
CA PRO A 255 -18.57 16.30 -4.31
C PRO A 255 -18.63 15.21 -5.38
N ALA A 256 -17.47 14.69 -5.83
CA ALA A 256 -17.44 13.57 -6.78
C ALA A 256 -17.86 12.24 -6.13
N GLY A 257 -17.82 12.14 -4.80
CA GLY A 257 -18.21 10.92 -4.05
C GLY A 257 -17.37 9.69 -4.39
N VAL A 258 -16.17 9.88 -4.94
CA VAL A 258 -15.22 8.82 -5.27
C VAL A 258 -14.31 8.59 -4.06
N PRO A 259 -14.12 7.34 -3.59
CA PRO A 259 -13.25 7.07 -2.45
C PRO A 259 -11.81 7.52 -2.69
N VAL A 260 -11.23 8.21 -1.72
CA VAL A 260 -9.80 8.53 -1.66
C VAL A 260 -9.21 7.75 -0.49
N THR A 261 -8.20 6.93 -0.73
CA THR A 261 -7.56 6.11 0.31
C THR A 261 -6.14 6.59 0.56
N LEU A 262 -5.87 7.04 1.79
CA LEU A 262 -4.54 7.46 2.22
C LEU A 262 -3.80 6.24 2.76
N LEU A 263 -2.72 5.86 2.09
CA LEU A 263 -1.99 4.63 2.38
C LEU A 263 -0.85 4.86 3.37
N HIS A 264 -0.55 3.86 4.20
CA HIS A 264 0.58 3.74 5.13
C HIS A 264 0.55 4.74 6.31
N ASN A 265 0.47 6.03 5.98
CA ASN A 265 0.30 7.19 6.84
C ASN A 265 1.33 7.42 7.95
N TYR A 266 2.13 6.45 8.39
CA TYR A 266 3.15 6.66 9.43
C TYR A 266 4.18 7.71 8.98
N PRO A 267 4.57 8.69 9.82
CA PRO A 267 4.21 8.91 11.23
C PRO A 267 2.96 9.80 11.43
N PHE A 268 2.24 10.13 10.36
CA PHE A 268 1.09 11.02 10.31
C PHE A 268 -0.28 10.30 10.40
N HIS A 269 -0.34 9.06 10.88
CA HIS A 269 -1.59 8.27 10.97
C HIS A 269 -2.70 8.96 11.77
N ARG A 270 -2.37 9.77 12.79
CA ARG A 270 -3.36 10.60 13.49
C ARG A 270 -3.95 11.70 12.62
N ASN A 271 -3.12 12.36 11.79
CA ASN A 271 -3.59 13.36 10.82
C ASN A 271 -4.52 12.72 9.78
N ALA A 272 -4.15 11.54 9.29
CA ALA A 272 -4.98 10.76 8.38
C ALA A 272 -6.32 10.38 9.04
N GLY A 273 -6.30 9.93 10.31
CA GLY A 273 -7.51 9.63 11.08
C GLY A 273 -8.45 10.82 11.24
N PHE A 274 -7.90 12.02 11.48
CA PHE A 274 -8.66 13.28 11.46
C PHE A 274 -9.32 13.53 10.08
N LEU A 275 -8.56 13.42 8.99
CA LEU A 275 -9.10 13.62 7.63
C LEU A 275 -10.22 12.63 7.29
N ALA A 276 -10.05 11.36 7.66
CA ALA A 276 -11.10 10.34 7.51
C ALA A 276 -12.35 10.67 8.32
N GLN A 277 -12.20 11.31 9.49
CA GLN A 277 -13.34 11.75 10.29
C GLN A 277 -14.13 12.87 9.60
N VAL A 278 -13.44 13.87 9.04
CA VAL A 278 -14.09 15.10 8.54
C VAL A 278 -14.51 15.06 7.08
N PHE A 279 -13.87 14.24 6.23
CA PHE A 279 -14.24 14.11 4.80
C PHE A 279 -15.01 12.83 4.53
N GLY A 280 -16.17 12.93 3.88
CA GLY A 280 -17.09 11.81 3.65
C GLY A 280 -16.49 10.64 2.85
N HIS A 281 -15.57 10.94 1.92
CA HIS A 281 -15.01 10.01 0.94
C HIS A 281 -13.59 9.53 1.27
N VAL A 282 -12.99 9.94 2.39
CA VAL A 282 -11.61 9.58 2.77
C VAL A 282 -11.57 8.29 3.59
N PHE A 283 -10.68 7.37 3.23
CA PHE A 283 -10.35 6.14 3.94
C PHE A 283 -8.85 6.09 4.24
N VAL A 284 -8.46 5.30 5.24
CA VAL A 284 -7.08 5.24 5.75
C VAL A 284 -6.67 3.82 6.11
N ASP A 285 -5.38 3.55 6.02
CA ASP A 285 -4.75 2.33 6.53
C ASP A 285 -3.40 2.63 7.21
N VAL A 286 -2.76 1.59 7.73
CA VAL A 286 -1.40 1.64 8.31
C VAL A 286 -0.55 0.47 7.83
N GLY A 287 -0.78 0.02 6.59
CA GLY A 287 0.11 -0.93 5.92
C GLY A 287 1.54 -0.38 5.83
N LEU A 288 2.50 -1.20 5.41
CA LEU A 288 3.94 -0.91 5.46
C LEU A 288 4.49 -0.82 6.90
N ALA A 289 4.04 0.18 7.66
CA ALA A 289 4.47 0.40 9.02
C ALA A 289 4.08 -0.77 9.95
N THR A 290 2.97 -1.46 9.67
CA THR A 290 2.51 -2.59 10.49
C THR A 290 3.56 -3.71 10.57
N HIS A 291 4.13 -4.16 9.45
CA HIS A 291 5.15 -5.22 9.49
C HIS A 291 6.52 -4.68 9.95
N ASN A 292 6.85 -3.43 9.62
CA ASN A 292 8.10 -2.78 10.05
C ASN A 292 8.19 -2.55 11.56
N LEU A 293 7.08 -2.23 12.22
CA LEU A 293 7.04 -2.02 13.68
C LEU A 293 7.04 -3.31 14.49
N GLY A 294 6.88 -4.48 13.86
CA GLY A 294 6.94 -5.78 14.53
C GLY A 294 6.05 -5.84 15.78
N HIS A 295 6.68 -6.02 16.95
CA HIS A 295 5.98 -6.10 18.24
C HIS A 295 5.17 -4.83 18.58
N ARG A 296 5.58 -3.66 18.07
CA ARG A 296 4.97 -2.36 18.37
C ARG A 296 3.80 -1.99 17.43
N SER A 297 3.51 -2.79 16.42
CA SER A 297 2.41 -2.59 15.45
C SER A 297 1.06 -2.28 16.10
N GLY A 298 0.72 -2.94 17.22
CA GLY A 298 -0.53 -2.69 17.94
C GLY A 298 -0.64 -1.29 18.56
N ALA A 299 0.48 -0.58 18.83
CA ALA A 299 0.43 0.81 19.30
C ALA A 299 -0.02 1.75 18.17
N LEU A 300 0.54 1.58 16.97
CA LEU A 300 0.16 2.33 15.77
C LEU A 300 -1.32 2.18 15.45
N GLN A 301 -1.83 0.95 15.48
CA GLN A 301 -3.25 0.68 15.21
C GLN A 301 -4.17 1.38 16.22
N ARG A 302 -3.82 1.34 17.52
CA ARG A 302 -4.60 2.06 18.54
C ARG A 302 -4.63 3.57 18.30
N GLU A 303 -3.49 4.17 17.96
CA GLU A 303 -3.40 5.61 17.68
C GLU A 303 -4.20 6.04 16.44
N LEU A 304 -4.21 5.22 15.37
CA LEU A 304 -5.08 5.47 14.21
C LEU A 304 -6.57 5.47 14.61
N LEU A 305 -6.96 4.50 15.45
CA LEU A 305 -8.34 4.25 15.86
C LEU A 305 -8.86 5.22 16.93
N GLU A 306 -8.03 6.15 17.43
CA GLU A 306 -8.46 7.18 18.38
C GLU A 306 -9.55 8.09 17.81
N LEU A 307 -9.44 8.43 16.52
CA LEU A 307 -10.32 9.39 15.86
C LEU A 307 -10.90 8.88 14.54
N ALA A 308 -10.19 7.99 13.84
CA ALA A 308 -10.66 7.46 12.57
C ALA A 308 -11.96 6.68 12.76
N PRO A 309 -13.04 7.01 12.02
CA PRO A 309 -14.26 6.21 12.07
C PRO A 309 -13.96 4.77 11.63
N PHE A 310 -14.38 3.76 12.40
CA PHE A 310 -14.13 2.35 12.08
C PHE A 310 -14.61 1.94 10.68
N GLY A 311 -15.64 2.63 10.15
CA GLY A 311 -16.12 2.43 8.78
C GLY A 311 -15.22 3.00 7.68
N LYS A 312 -14.10 3.63 8.01
CA LYS A 312 -13.16 4.27 7.07
C LYS A 312 -11.72 3.78 7.23
N VAL A 313 -11.50 2.79 8.11
CA VAL A 313 -10.21 2.13 8.27
C VAL A 313 -10.18 0.85 7.44
N LEU A 314 -9.08 0.63 6.72
CA LEU A 314 -8.88 -0.50 5.82
C LEU A 314 -7.63 -1.30 6.24
N PHE A 315 -7.57 -2.57 5.83
CA PHE A 315 -6.38 -3.41 5.96
C PHE A 315 -5.56 -3.39 4.66
N SER A 316 -4.31 -2.94 4.74
CA SER A 316 -3.30 -3.15 3.70
C SER A 316 -2.07 -3.81 4.32
N SER A 317 -1.40 -4.67 3.55
CA SER A 317 -0.06 -5.15 3.93
C SER A 317 1.03 -4.18 3.47
N ASP A 318 0.83 -3.56 2.30
CA ASP A 318 1.87 -2.94 1.50
C ASP A 318 3.10 -3.84 1.28
N ALA A 319 2.89 -5.15 1.30
CA ALA A 319 3.99 -6.09 1.17
C ALA A 319 4.52 -6.07 -0.28
N PHE A 320 5.84 -5.94 -0.41
CA PHE A 320 6.57 -5.97 -1.66
C PHE A 320 7.68 -7.03 -1.60
N GLY A 321 7.79 -7.86 -2.64
CA GLY A 321 8.93 -8.76 -2.86
C GLY A 321 8.96 -10.01 -1.99
N LEU A 322 8.69 -9.91 -0.68
CA LEU A 322 8.80 -11.01 0.28
C LEU A 322 7.43 -11.46 0.82
N ALA A 323 7.16 -12.78 0.77
CA ALA A 323 5.95 -13.35 1.34
C ALA A 323 5.92 -13.27 2.87
N GLU A 324 7.08 -13.11 3.50
CA GLU A 324 7.21 -12.81 4.93
C GLU A 324 6.44 -11.53 5.30
N LEU A 325 6.49 -10.49 4.47
CA LEU A 325 5.82 -9.22 4.76
C LEU A 325 4.30 -9.34 4.73
N TYR A 326 3.76 -10.22 3.88
CA TYR A 326 2.34 -10.55 3.86
C TYR A 326 1.91 -11.27 5.14
N LEU A 327 2.66 -12.29 5.57
CA LEU A 327 2.36 -13.03 6.80
C LEU A 327 2.45 -12.10 8.02
N LEU A 328 3.48 -11.27 8.08
CA LEU A 328 3.66 -10.30 9.17
C LEU A 328 2.57 -9.24 9.14
N GLY A 329 2.26 -8.65 7.98
CA GLY A 329 1.21 -7.64 7.82
C GLY A 329 -0.13 -8.15 8.32
N THR A 330 -0.55 -9.34 7.89
CA THR A 330 -1.83 -9.95 8.29
C THR A 330 -1.86 -10.37 9.76
N GLY A 331 -0.82 -11.07 10.23
CA GLY A 331 -0.74 -11.58 11.60
C GLY A 331 -0.64 -10.46 12.65
N LEU A 332 0.23 -9.46 12.43
CA LEU A 332 0.39 -8.35 13.37
C LEU A 332 -0.83 -7.41 13.36
N PHE A 333 -1.49 -7.26 12.22
CA PHE A 333 -2.76 -6.54 12.12
C PHE A 333 -3.87 -7.21 12.95
N ARG A 334 -4.16 -8.49 12.69
CA ARG A 334 -5.23 -9.22 13.38
C ARG A 334 -5.03 -9.23 14.90
N ARG A 335 -3.79 -9.45 15.35
CA ARG A 335 -3.43 -9.43 16.78
C ARG A 335 -3.55 -8.05 17.41
N GLY A 336 -3.12 -7.00 16.72
CA GLY A 336 -3.22 -5.62 17.23
C GLY A 336 -4.69 -5.19 17.37
N LEU A 337 -5.48 -5.40 16.33
CA LEU A 337 -6.90 -5.08 16.30
C LEU A 337 -7.70 -5.92 17.30
N GLY A 338 -7.46 -7.23 17.35
CA GLY A 338 -8.18 -8.13 18.24
C GLY A 338 -7.95 -7.82 19.72
N ARG A 339 -6.73 -7.45 20.10
CA ARG A 339 -6.42 -7.01 21.47
C ARG A 339 -7.10 -5.68 21.80
N TYR A 340 -7.02 -4.69 20.92
CA TYR A 340 -7.71 -3.41 21.12
C TYR A 340 -9.22 -3.60 21.32
N LEU A 341 -9.84 -4.43 20.48
CA LEU A 341 -11.27 -4.71 20.58
C LEU A 341 -11.63 -5.51 21.84
N ALA A 342 -10.81 -6.48 22.24
CA ALA A 342 -11.01 -7.26 23.45
C ALA A 342 -10.84 -6.41 24.72
N GLU A 343 -9.85 -5.50 24.74
CA GLU A 343 -9.63 -4.53 25.83
C GLU A 343 -10.87 -3.65 26.04
N GLY A 344 -11.41 -3.06 24.97
CA GLY A 344 -12.62 -2.23 25.10
C GLY A 344 -13.88 -3.01 25.51
N VAL A 345 -13.98 -4.31 25.21
CA VAL A 345 -15.05 -5.16 25.78
C VAL A 345 -14.84 -5.37 27.28
N ALA A 346 -13.60 -5.62 27.72
CA ALA A 346 -13.28 -5.81 29.13
C ALA A 346 -13.48 -4.53 29.96
N GLU A 347 -13.32 -3.36 29.34
CA GLU A 347 -13.53 -2.04 29.94
C GLU A 347 -14.96 -1.52 29.82
N ASP A 348 -15.90 -2.31 29.28
CA ASP A 348 -17.30 -1.92 29.03
C ASP A 348 -17.45 -0.69 28.11
N ALA A 349 -16.49 -0.46 27.21
CA ALA A 349 -16.55 0.59 26.20
C ALA A 349 -17.48 0.22 25.02
N TRP A 350 -17.61 -1.08 24.72
CA TRP A 350 -18.52 -1.63 23.71
C TRP A 350 -18.83 -3.11 23.94
N THR A 351 -19.87 -3.61 23.29
CA THR A 351 -20.26 -5.02 23.39
C THR A 351 -19.34 -5.93 22.56
N ALA A 352 -19.33 -7.23 22.88
CA ALA A 352 -18.65 -8.23 22.05
C ALA A 352 -19.21 -8.29 20.61
N SER A 353 -20.49 -7.97 20.41
CA SER A 353 -21.11 -7.91 19.08
C SER A 353 -20.61 -6.69 18.29
N ASP A 354 -20.46 -5.55 18.95
CA ASP A 354 -19.90 -4.35 18.31
C ASP A 354 -18.45 -4.59 17.90
N ALA A 355 -17.65 -5.17 18.80
CA ALA A 355 -16.28 -5.56 18.50
C ALA A 355 -16.22 -6.46 17.25
N ALA A 356 -17.06 -7.50 17.17
CA ALA A 356 -17.06 -8.43 16.04
C ALA A 356 -17.43 -7.73 14.72
N ARG A 357 -18.40 -6.81 14.78
CA ARG A 357 -18.78 -5.97 13.64
C ARG A 357 -17.65 -5.05 13.20
N VAL A 358 -16.93 -4.42 14.13
CA VAL A 358 -15.78 -3.56 13.83
C VAL A 358 -14.66 -4.35 13.16
N ALA A 359 -14.31 -5.52 13.69
CA ALA A 359 -13.32 -6.41 13.08
C ALA A 359 -13.69 -6.76 11.62
N ALA A 360 -14.95 -7.14 11.37
CA ALA A 360 -15.42 -7.48 10.03
C ALA A 360 -15.43 -6.27 9.06
N MET A 361 -15.81 -5.08 9.56
CA MET A 361 -15.76 -3.84 8.77
C MET A 361 -14.33 -3.53 8.33
N ILE A 362 -13.40 -3.51 9.28
CA ILE A 362 -12.02 -3.12 9.04
C ILE A 362 -11.26 -4.17 8.21
N GLY A 363 -11.48 -5.46 8.48
CA GLY A 363 -10.79 -6.54 7.77
C GLY A 363 -11.16 -6.64 6.29
N ALA A 364 -12.44 -6.46 5.94
CA ALA A 364 -12.89 -6.63 4.55
C ALA A 364 -14.08 -5.74 4.14
N GLY A 365 -15.04 -5.49 5.04
CA GLY A 365 -16.30 -4.84 4.68
C GLY A 365 -16.15 -3.42 4.13
N ASN A 366 -15.20 -2.65 4.66
CA ASN A 366 -14.91 -1.30 4.21
C ASN A 366 -14.25 -1.30 2.82
N ALA A 367 -13.29 -2.20 2.57
CA ALA A 367 -12.65 -2.32 1.27
C ALA A 367 -13.66 -2.78 0.20
N ARG A 368 -14.49 -3.79 0.49
CA ARG A 368 -15.57 -4.20 -0.41
C ARG A 368 -16.48 -3.04 -0.81
N ARG A 369 -16.84 -2.17 0.15
CA ARG A 369 -17.67 -1.00 -0.12
C ARG A 369 -16.93 0.08 -0.92
N ALA A 370 -15.70 0.42 -0.55
CA ALA A 370 -14.92 1.46 -1.20
C ALA A 370 -14.58 1.08 -2.66
N TYR A 371 -14.19 -0.17 -2.89
CA TYR A 371 -13.76 -0.66 -4.21
C TYR A 371 -14.87 -1.38 -4.99
N ARG A 372 -16.11 -1.42 -4.46
CA ARG A 372 -17.27 -2.08 -5.08
C ARG A 372 -16.99 -3.54 -5.47
N LEU A 373 -16.32 -4.25 -4.58
CA LEU A 373 -15.97 -5.66 -4.78
C LEU A 373 -17.18 -6.53 -4.47
N ASP A 374 -17.35 -7.60 -5.24
CA ASP A 374 -18.35 -8.63 -4.95
C ASP A 374 -18.07 -9.31 -3.59
N ALA A 375 -19.15 -9.81 -2.96
CA ALA A 375 -19.10 -10.39 -1.62
C ALA A 375 -18.32 -11.70 -1.57
#